data_AF-A0A6G3SN38-F1
#
_entry.id   AF-A0A6G3SN38-F1
#
_cell.length_a   1.000
_cell.length_b   1.000
_cell.length_c   1.000
_cell.angle_alpha   90.00
_cell.angle_beta   90.00
_cell.angle_gamma   90.00
#
_symmetry.space_group_name_H-M   'P 1'
#
loop_
_entity.id
_entity.type
_entity.pdbx_description
1 polymer ?
#
loop_
_entity_poly.entity_id
_entity_poly.type
_entity_poly.pdbx_seq_one_letter_code
_entity_poly.pdbx_strand_id
1 'polypeptide(L)'
;MSGGWWCDGVRWPGQSPELGWSRGGDRRVSVLAYGAGIGFRALGERHCVGARGNVCPLGAVVPGRSTGGRCAECARLDRAHSVA
;
A
#
# COMPACT_ATOMS: atom_id res chain seq x y z
N MET A 1 -11.43 -9.04 9.50
CA MET A 1 -11.18 -8.49 8.15
C MET A 1 -11.33 -9.62 7.16
N SER A 2 -12.28 -9.50 6.23
CA SER A 2 -12.58 -10.49 5.19
C SER A 2 -11.30 -10.95 4.47
N GLY A 3 -11.13 -12.26 4.31
CA GLY A 3 -9.89 -12.93 3.84
C GLY A 3 -9.51 -12.69 2.37
N GLY A 4 -9.80 -11.50 1.83
CA GLY A 4 -9.40 -11.07 0.49
C GLY A 4 -8.01 -10.43 0.47
N TRP A 5 -7.48 -10.25 -0.73
CA TRP A 5 -6.24 -9.51 -0.96
C TRP A 5 -6.48 -8.01 -0.85
N TRP A 6 -5.61 -7.33 -0.11
CA TRP A 6 -5.59 -5.89 0.05
C TRP A 6 -4.47 -5.30 -0.80
N CYS A 7 -4.79 -4.23 -1.53
CA CYS A 7 -3.77 -3.49 -2.27
C CYS A 7 -2.88 -2.72 -1.26
N ASP A 8 -1.56 -2.90 -1.36
CA ASP A 8 -0.58 -2.23 -0.52
C ASP A 8 0.08 -0.99 -1.17
N GLY A 9 -0.30 -0.73 -2.43
CA GLY A 9 0.15 0.41 -3.23
C GLY A 9 1.07 0.03 -4.40
N VAL A 10 1.39 1.05 -5.21
CA VAL A 10 2.33 0.92 -6.32
C VAL A 10 3.76 1.13 -5.81
N ARG A 11 4.70 0.34 -6.31
CA ARG A 11 6.14 0.42 -6.01
C ARG A 11 6.96 0.39 -7.30
N TRP A 12 8.17 0.93 -7.24
CA TRP A 12 9.19 0.87 -8.29
C TRP A 12 10.45 0.19 -7.75
N PRO A 13 10.48 -1.14 -7.59
CA PRO A 13 11.67 -1.86 -7.15
C PRO A 13 12.76 -1.95 -8.24
N GLY A 14 12.40 -1.65 -9.49
CA GLY A 14 13.31 -1.66 -10.63
C GLY A 14 12.73 -0.91 -11.83
N GLN A 15 12.91 -1.46 -13.03
CA GLN A 15 12.52 -0.79 -14.28
C GLN A 15 11.01 -0.81 -14.57
N SER A 16 10.24 -1.64 -13.87
CA SER A 16 8.80 -1.76 -14.05
C SER A 16 8.05 -1.45 -12.75
N PRO A 17 6.91 -0.75 -12.83
CA PRO A 17 6.03 -0.57 -11.68
C PRO A 17 5.39 -1.90 -11.28
N GLU A 18 5.19 -2.07 -9.98
CA GLU A 18 4.51 -3.23 -9.41
C GLU A 18 3.40 -2.78 -8.47
N LEU A 19 2.26 -3.46 -8.52
CA LEU A 19 1.17 -3.32 -7.56
C LEU A 19 1.30 -4.45 -6.51
N GLY A 20 1.56 -4.08 -5.26
CA GLY A 20 1.69 -5.07 -4.20
C GLY A 20 0.34 -5.40 -3.54
N TRP A 21 0.25 -6.61 -3.03
CA TRP A 21 -0.93 -7.12 -2.34
C TRP A 21 -0.55 -7.85 -1.07
N SER A 22 -1.38 -7.69 -0.03
CA SER A 22 -1.23 -8.37 1.25
C SER A 22 -2.51 -9.11 1.66
N ARG A 23 -2.34 -10.22 2.37
CA ARG A 23 -3.43 -10.95 3.01
C ARG A 23 -2.89 -11.68 4.23
N GLY A 24 -3.11 -11.13 5.43
CA GLY A 24 -2.45 -11.64 6.63
C GLY A 24 -0.92 -11.57 6.48
N GLY A 25 -0.24 -12.70 6.65
CA GLY A 25 1.20 -12.82 6.41
C GLY A 25 1.61 -12.96 4.94
N ASP A 26 0.66 -13.26 4.05
CA ASP A 26 0.95 -13.51 2.63
C ASP A 26 1.19 -12.19 1.88
N ARG A 27 2.11 -12.23 0.92
CA ARG A 27 2.40 -11.13 0.00
C ARG A 27 2.49 -11.64 -1.44
N ARG A 28 2.01 -10.82 -2.38
CA ARG A 28 2.21 -11.04 -3.82
C ARG A 28 2.34 -9.71 -4.55
N VAL A 29 2.83 -9.75 -5.78
CA VAL A 29 2.97 -8.59 -6.65
C VAL A 29 2.31 -8.83 -8.01
N SER A 30 1.81 -7.77 -8.62
CA SER A 30 1.36 -7.74 -10.01
C SER A 30 2.21 -6.73 -10.76
N VAL A 31 3.01 -7.20 -11.72
CA VAL A 31 3.81 -6.31 -12.59
C VAL A 31 2.85 -5.52 -13.47
N LEU A 32 3.02 -4.19 -13.48
CA LEU A 32 2.23 -3.27 -14.29
C LEU A 32 2.96 -3.00 -15.60
N ALA A 33 3.02 -4.05 -16.44
CA ALA A 33 3.63 -3.94 -17.76
C ALA A 33 2.87 -2.93 -18.63
N TYR A 34 3.61 -2.15 -19.42
CA TYR A 34 3.01 -1.20 -20.35
C TYR A 34 2.04 -1.92 -21.31
N GLY A 35 0.83 -1.37 -21.46
CA GLY A 35 -0.23 -1.96 -22.27
C GLY A 35 -1.06 -3.06 -21.60
N ALA A 36 -0.71 -3.49 -20.38
CA ALA A 36 -1.54 -4.44 -19.63
C ALA A 36 -2.80 -3.77 -19.06
N GLY A 37 -3.95 -4.43 -19.21
CA GLY A 37 -5.20 -4.00 -18.58
C GLY A 37 -5.17 -4.25 -17.06
N ILE A 38 -5.57 -3.26 -16.28
CA ILE A 38 -5.67 -3.35 -14.82
C ILE A 38 -7.13 -3.18 -14.41
N GLY A 39 -7.66 -4.14 -13.66
CA GLY A 39 -8.99 -4.08 -13.08
C GLY A 39 -8.95 -4.31 -11.59
N PHE A 40 -9.44 -3.35 -10.80
CA PHE A 40 -9.69 -3.56 -9.37
C PHE A 40 -10.95 -2.79 -8.96
N ARG A 41 -11.60 -3.28 -7.91
CA ARG A 41 -12.74 -2.61 -7.28
C ARG A 41 -12.29 -2.07 -5.94
N ALA A 42 -12.41 -0.75 -5.75
CA ALA A 42 -12.26 -0.15 -4.43
C ALA A 42 -13.57 -0.36 -3.66
N LEU A 43 -13.48 -0.98 -2.49
CA LEU A 43 -14.62 -1.26 -1.61
C LEU A 43 -14.33 -0.69 -0.22
N GLY A 44 -15.32 -0.01 0.36
CA GLY A 44 -15.24 0.47 1.73
C GLY A 44 -14.16 1.54 1.94
N GLU A 45 -13.47 1.44 3.06
CA GLU A 45 -12.49 2.42 3.52
C GLU A 45 -11.08 2.13 2.98
N ARG A 46 -10.29 3.18 2.82
CA ARG A 46 -8.84 3.03 2.62
C ARG A 46 -8.19 2.95 3.99
N HIS A 47 -7.41 1.91 4.24
CA HIS A 47 -6.64 1.77 5.47
C HIS A 47 -5.16 2.05 5.24
N CYS A 48 -4.50 2.52 6.29
CA CYS A 48 -3.08 2.79 6.31
C CYS A 48 -2.29 1.51 6.03
N VAL A 49 -1.42 1.54 5.02
CA VAL A 49 -0.59 0.40 4.62
C VAL A 49 0.54 0.08 5.60
N GLY A 50 0.76 0.95 6.59
CA GLY A 50 1.83 0.84 7.56
C GLY A 50 3.15 1.47 7.09
N ALA A 51 4.26 1.11 7.74
CA ALA A 51 5.57 1.69 7.48
C ALA A 51 6.70 0.67 7.68
N ARG A 52 7.77 0.79 6.88
CA ARG A 52 8.98 -0.06 6.99
C ARG A 52 8.68 -1.56 7.00
N GLY A 53 7.70 -2.00 6.20
CA GLY A 53 7.30 -3.40 6.09
C GLY A 53 6.37 -3.91 7.20
N ASN A 54 6.03 -3.07 8.19
CA ASN A 54 5.11 -3.39 9.27
C ASN A 54 3.71 -2.84 8.99
N VAL A 55 2.67 -3.59 9.35
CA VAL A 55 1.27 -3.15 9.26
C VAL A 55 1.01 -1.98 10.21
N CYS A 56 0.03 -1.12 9.88
CA CYS A 56 -0.35 -0.03 10.77
C CYS A 56 -1.01 -0.59 12.04
N PRO A 57 -0.46 -0.34 13.25
CA PRO A 57 -1.03 -0.88 14.49
C PRO A 57 -2.39 -0.24 14.83
N LEU A 58 -2.68 0.93 14.27
CA LEU A 58 -3.93 1.65 14.49
C LEU A 58 -5.04 1.24 13.50
N GLY A 59 -4.72 0.47 12.45
CA GLY A 59 -5.68 0.19 11.37
C GLY A 59 -6.29 1.46 10.77
N ALA A 60 -5.55 2.58 10.78
CA ALA A 60 -6.11 3.91 10.59
C ALA A 60 -6.73 4.08 9.20
N VAL A 61 -7.92 4.66 9.13
CA VAL A 61 -8.56 5.08 7.88
C VAL A 61 -7.80 6.28 7.30
N VAL A 62 -7.44 6.21 6.03
CA VAL A 62 -6.82 7.30 5.28
C VAL A 62 -7.86 7.95 4.35
N PRO A 63 -7.79 9.27 4.11
CA PRO A 63 -8.75 9.96 3.26
C PRO A 63 -8.83 9.35 1.85
N GLY A 64 -10.04 9.14 1.34
CA GLY A 64 -10.28 8.61 -0.01
C GLY A 64 -9.51 9.37 -1.10
N ARG A 65 -9.46 10.71 -0.97
CA ARG A 65 -8.85 11.64 -1.93
C ARG A 65 -7.37 11.94 -1.68
N SER A 66 -6.75 11.33 -0.66
CA SER A 66 -5.33 11.49 -0.37
C SER A 66 -4.46 10.81 -1.44
N THR A 67 -3.38 11.46 -1.84
CA THR A 67 -2.33 10.85 -2.69
C THR A 67 -1.47 9.85 -1.92
N GLY A 68 -1.41 9.96 -0.58
CA GLY A 68 -0.69 9.05 0.30
C GLY A 68 -1.55 7.88 0.80
N GLY A 69 -0.89 6.73 1.05
CA GLY A 69 -1.48 5.53 1.65
C GLY A 69 -1.20 5.35 3.13
N ARG A 70 -0.64 6.36 3.81
CA ARG A 70 -0.20 6.27 5.21
C ARG A 70 -0.88 7.32 6.08
N CYS A 71 -1.21 6.96 7.32
CA CYS A 71 -1.60 7.91 8.35
C CYS A 71 -0.40 8.77 8.77
N ALA A 72 -0.65 9.86 9.50
CA ALA A 72 0.39 10.79 9.93
C ALA A 72 1.54 10.10 10.69
N GLU A 73 1.23 9.12 11.54
CA GLU A 73 2.23 8.41 12.34
C GLU A 73 3.14 7.52 11.47
N CYS A 74 2.54 6.66 10.65
CA CYS A 74 3.30 5.80 9.73
C CYS A 74 4.08 6.64 8.70
N ALA A 75 3.54 7.78 8.24
CA ALA A 75 4.24 8.68 7.35
C ALA A 75 5.45 9.34 8.02
N ARG A 76 5.36 9.69 9.32
CA ARG A 76 6.50 10.19 10.09
C ARG A 76 7.57 9.11 10.25
N LEU A 77 7.20 7.88 10.63
CA LEU A 77 8.13 6.76 10.82
C LEU A 77 8.84 6.35 9.51
N ASP A 78 8.14 6.45 8.38
CA ASP A 78 8.71 6.20 7.05
C ASP A 78 9.82 7.22 6.71
N ARG A 79 9.60 8.50 7.07
CA ARG A 79 10.58 9.58 6.87
C ARG A 79 11.63 9.68 7.97
N ALA A 80 11.41 9.09 9.14
CA ALA A 80 12.40 9.07 10.21
C ALA A 80 13.68 8.42 9.68
N HIS A 81 14.84 9.01 9.95
CA HIS A 81 16.15 8.62 9.38
C HIS A 81 16.33 8.88 7.87
N SER A 82 15.43 9.63 7.23
CA SER A 82 15.70 10.24 5.93
C SER A 82 16.61 11.45 6.15
N VAL A 83 17.92 11.25 6.13
CA VAL A 83 18.90 12.33 5.95
C VAL A 83 18.99 12.59 4.45
N ALA A 84 18.34 13.67 4.00
CA ALA A 84 18.54 14.19 2.65
C ALA A 84 19.74 15.13 2.64
#